data_AF-A0A8X7YVP4-F1
#
_entry.id   AF-A0A8X7YVP4-F1
#
_cell.length_a   1.000
_cell.length_b   1.000
_cell.length_c   1.000
_cell.angle_alpha   90.00
_cell.angle_beta   90.00
_cell.angle_gamma   90.00
#
_symmetry.space_group_name_H-M   'P 1'
#
loop_
_entity.id
_entity.type
_entity.pdbx_description
1 polymer ?
#
loop_
_entity_poly.entity_id
_entity_poly.type
_entity_poly.pdbx_seq_one_letter_code
_entity_poly.pdbx_strand_id
1 'polypeptide(L)'
;MSGCFISIKNQNGKVTVGDLPPVMIKLKAFNSMFNEEEITGILDELHADLSNEIEFEHFLKAYLNLQGRATAKSGASKQSSSFLKATTTTLLHTISESEKGSYVAHINSYLGDDPLLKQFLPIDPATNDLFNLAKDGVLLCKLINVAVPGTIDERAINTKRFLNPWERNENHTLRLNSAKAIGCMVVNIGTQDLVEVRPHLLLGLISQIIKIQLLADLSLKKTPELVELVDDNNDVKELMGLDPEKVLLKRMNFHLKKAGYGKPVLNFSSDLKDGKAYAYLLNVLAPEHCSPSTLDTKDPKEKAKLVLDHAERMDCKRYLKPEDIVEGSPNLNLAFVAQIFHQRPYDIDTKWVLPPRIFNLVIERKDCVYICRNGLTTDSKKISFAEMMTDDVQTSREERCFRLWINSIGIVTYVNNVFEDVRNGWILVEVLDKVSPGSVNWKHASKPPVKMPFRKVENCNQVVRIGRQLKFSLVNVAGNDIVQGNKKLLLGNFHDLVLVESLGVTISINFPLCDVPFVFRSF
;
A
#
# COMPACT_ATOMS: atom_id res chain seq x y z
N MET A 1 -10.65 0.99 -27.39
CA MET A 1 -10.83 -0.48 -27.41
C MET A 1 -12.24 -0.88 -27.00
N SER A 2 -12.69 -0.58 -25.76
CA SER A 2 -14.08 -0.83 -25.34
C SER A 2 -15.13 -0.21 -26.29
N GLY A 3 -14.95 1.04 -26.72
CA GLY A 3 -15.86 1.68 -27.70
C GLY A 3 -15.94 0.99 -29.07
N CYS A 4 -14.86 0.35 -29.55
CA CYS A 4 -14.88 -0.37 -30.82
C CYS A 4 -15.65 -1.70 -30.70
N PHE A 5 -15.44 -2.43 -29.60
CA PHE A 5 -16.15 -3.68 -29.34
C PHE A 5 -17.66 -3.44 -29.13
N ILE A 6 -18.02 -2.39 -28.40
CA ILE A 6 -19.43 -1.97 -28.20
C ILE A 6 -20.06 -1.56 -29.55
N SER A 7 -19.32 -0.90 -30.43
CA SER A 7 -19.82 -0.54 -31.77
C SER A 7 -20.16 -1.76 -32.63
N ILE A 8 -19.37 -2.85 -32.57
CA ILE A 8 -19.67 -4.09 -33.31
C ILE A 8 -20.88 -4.78 -32.70
N LYS A 9 -20.92 -4.90 -31.37
CA LYS A 9 -22.03 -5.54 -30.65
C LYS A 9 -23.37 -4.83 -30.92
N ASN A 10 -23.35 -3.50 -31.04
CA ASN A 10 -24.55 -2.72 -31.36
C ASN A 10 -25.00 -2.86 -32.83
N GLN A 11 -24.10 -3.19 -33.76
CA GLN A 11 -24.42 -3.34 -35.19
C GLN A 11 -24.88 -4.76 -35.54
N ASN A 12 -24.23 -5.78 -34.97
CA ASN A 12 -24.46 -7.19 -35.33
C ASN A 12 -25.22 -7.98 -34.25
N GLY A 13 -25.53 -7.37 -33.10
CA GLY A 13 -26.17 -8.00 -31.93
C GLY A 13 -25.24 -8.92 -31.15
N LYS A 14 -24.37 -9.66 -31.85
CA LYS A 14 -23.30 -10.53 -31.34
C LYS A 14 -22.00 -10.19 -32.05
N VAL A 15 -20.86 -10.43 -31.40
CA VAL A 15 -19.53 -10.25 -31.99
C VAL A 15 -18.96 -11.64 -32.29
N THR A 16 -18.57 -11.91 -33.53
CA THR A 16 -17.94 -13.19 -33.93
C THR A 16 -16.50 -12.97 -34.39
N VAL A 17 -15.73 -14.04 -34.58
CA VAL A 17 -14.32 -13.98 -35.04
C VAL A 17 -14.23 -13.27 -36.39
N GLY A 18 -15.18 -13.52 -37.29
CA GLY A 18 -15.25 -12.90 -38.61
C GLY A 18 -15.50 -11.39 -38.59
N ASP A 19 -16.03 -10.83 -37.50
CA ASP A 19 -16.29 -9.38 -37.37
C ASP A 19 -15.06 -8.58 -36.93
N LEU A 20 -14.01 -9.26 -36.46
CA LEU A 20 -12.83 -8.62 -35.86
C LEU A 20 -11.83 -8.03 -36.87
N PRO A 21 -11.46 -8.72 -37.97
CA PRO A 21 -10.49 -8.20 -38.94
C PRO A 21 -10.77 -6.78 -39.47
N PRO A 22 -12.00 -6.44 -39.95
CA PRO A 22 -12.28 -5.12 -40.52
C PRO A 22 -12.25 -3.98 -39.48
N VAL A 23 -12.34 -4.31 -38.19
CA VAL A 23 -12.29 -3.33 -37.11
C VAL A 23 -10.88 -3.19 -36.54
N MET A 24 -10.15 -4.30 -36.42
CA MET A 24 -8.77 -4.28 -35.93
C MET A 24 -7.85 -3.53 -36.88
N ILE A 25 -8.03 -3.66 -38.20
CA ILE A 25 -7.23 -2.90 -39.17
C ILE A 25 -7.45 -1.39 -39.06
N LYS A 26 -8.64 -0.93 -38.68
CA LYS A 26 -8.95 0.50 -38.50
C LYS A 26 -8.30 1.12 -37.26
N LEU A 27 -7.74 0.30 -36.36
CA LEU A 27 -7.03 0.80 -35.19
C LEU A 27 -5.69 1.37 -35.61
N LYS A 28 -5.36 2.58 -35.12
CA LYS A 28 -4.08 3.27 -35.41
C LYS A 28 -2.84 2.40 -35.16
N ALA A 29 -2.94 1.41 -34.27
CA ALA A 29 -1.86 0.48 -33.96
C ALA A 29 -1.58 -0.53 -35.08
N PHE A 30 -2.53 -0.82 -35.97
CA PHE A 30 -2.44 -1.92 -36.94
C PHE A 30 -2.67 -1.50 -38.41
N ASN A 31 -3.30 -0.34 -38.65
CA ASN A 31 -3.69 0.16 -39.97
C ASN A 31 -2.55 0.25 -41.01
N SER A 32 -1.31 0.37 -40.56
CA SER A 32 -0.12 0.43 -41.43
C SER A 32 0.79 -0.79 -41.31
N MET A 33 0.40 -1.81 -40.52
CA MET A 33 1.27 -2.93 -40.14
C MET A 33 0.75 -4.30 -40.60
N PHE A 34 -0.57 -4.43 -40.78
CA PHE A 34 -1.21 -5.66 -41.24
C PHE A 34 -2.31 -5.38 -42.24
N ASN A 35 -2.51 -6.31 -43.17
CA ASN A 35 -3.68 -6.34 -44.05
C ASN A 35 -4.78 -7.22 -43.44
N GLU A 36 -6.02 -7.06 -43.90
CA GLU A 36 -7.19 -7.75 -43.31
C GLU A 36 -7.04 -9.28 -43.37
N GLU A 37 -6.52 -9.81 -44.49
CA GLU A 37 -6.21 -11.24 -44.66
C GLU A 37 -5.14 -11.76 -43.68
N GLU A 38 -4.13 -10.94 -43.36
CA GLU A 38 -3.10 -11.30 -42.37
C GLU A 38 -3.69 -11.34 -40.95
N ILE A 39 -4.59 -10.40 -40.64
CA ILE A 39 -5.27 -10.37 -39.34
C ILE A 39 -6.19 -11.59 -39.22
N THR A 40 -6.94 -11.93 -40.27
CA THR A 40 -7.79 -13.14 -40.31
C THR A 40 -6.96 -14.40 -40.06
N GLY A 41 -5.83 -14.56 -40.76
CA GLY A 41 -4.95 -15.72 -40.55
C GLY A 41 -4.38 -15.82 -39.13
N ILE A 42 -4.05 -14.70 -38.49
CA ILE A 42 -3.58 -14.67 -37.08
C ILE A 42 -4.70 -15.03 -36.11
N LEU A 43 -5.95 -14.66 -36.41
CA LEU A 43 -7.12 -14.95 -35.57
C LEU A 43 -7.58 -16.41 -35.74
N ASP A 44 -7.47 -16.98 -36.94
CA ASP A 44 -7.78 -18.38 -37.23
C ASP A 44 -6.83 -19.35 -36.49
N GLU A 45 -5.56 -18.96 -36.26
CA GLU A 45 -4.64 -19.71 -35.40
C GLU A 45 -5.08 -19.75 -33.92
N LEU A 46 -5.85 -18.76 -33.47
CA LEU A 46 -6.28 -18.61 -32.08
C LEU A 46 -7.67 -19.20 -31.80
N HIS A 47 -8.50 -19.33 -32.84
CA HIS A 47 -9.88 -19.77 -32.72
C HIS A 47 -10.22 -20.83 -33.78
N ALA A 48 -10.36 -22.09 -33.35
CA ALA A 48 -10.71 -23.21 -34.23
C ALA A 48 -12.16 -23.20 -34.74
N ASP A 49 -13.02 -22.32 -34.20
CA ASP A 49 -14.44 -22.23 -34.54
C ASP A 49 -14.86 -20.77 -34.75
N LEU A 50 -15.15 -20.42 -36.01
CA LEU A 50 -15.49 -19.08 -36.49
C LEU A 50 -16.89 -18.61 -36.06
N SER A 51 -17.72 -19.51 -35.52
CA SER A 51 -19.15 -19.29 -35.27
C SER A 51 -19.50 -18.90 -33.82
N ASN A 52 -18.54 -18.95 -32.90
CA ASN A 52 -18.79 -18.67 -31.48
C ASN A 52 -18.77 -17.17 -31.15
N GLU A 53 -19.69 -16.78 -30.25
CA GLU A 53 -19.80 -15.42 -29.75
C GLU A 53 -18.57 -15.05 -28.91
N ILE A 54 -17.92 -13.95 -29.27
CA ILE A 54 -16.70 -13.44 -28.65
C ILE A 54 -17.08 -12.48 -27.53
N GLU A 55 -16.75 -12.88 -26.31
CA GLU A 55 -16.77 -11.97 -25.15
C GLU A 55 -15.61 -10.97 -25.20
N PHE A 56 -15.78 -9.83 -24.53
CA PHE A 56 -14.81 -8.72 -24.57
C PHE A 56 -13.38 -9.13 -24.18
N GLU A 57 -13.23 -10.11 -23.28
CA GLU A 57 -11.93 -10.65 -22.88
C GLU A 57 -11.19 -11.35 -24.03
N HIS A 58 -11.93 -12.07 -24.88
CA HIS A 58 -11.38 -12.74 -26.06
C HIS A 58 -10.97 -11.72 -27.13
N PHE A 59 -11.75 -10.65 -27.30
CA PHE A 59 -11.37 -9.51 -28.13
C PHE A 59 -10.05 -8.86 -27.67
N LEU A 60 -9.86 -8.69 -26.35
CA LEU A 60 -8.61 -8.16 -25.80
C LEU A 60 -7.41 -9.10 -26.01
N LYS A 61 -7.60 -10.41 -25.85
CA LYS A 61 -6.54 -11.41 -26.13
C LYS A 61 -6.09 -11.36 -27.59
N ALA A 62 -7.04 -11.33 -28.51
CA ALA A 62 -6.78 -11.19 -29.94
C ALA A 62 -6.00 -9.89 -30.24
N TYR A 63 -6.42 -8.77 -29.66
CA TYR A 63 -5.72 -7.48 -29.79
C TYR A 63 -4.28 -7.51 -29.29
N LEU A 64 -4.04 -8.08 -28.10
CA LEU A 64 -2.70 -8.16 -27.50
C LEU A 64 -1.77 -9.07 -28.29
N ASN A 65 -2.28 -10.16 -28.86
CA ASN A 65 -1.49 -11.05 -29.71
C ASN A 65 -1.04 -10.32 -31.00
N LEU A 66 -1.97 -9.62 -31.66
CA LEU A 66 -1.66 -8.77 -32.81
C LEU A 66 -0.62 -7.70 -32.46
N GLN A 67 -0.72 -7.08 -31.28
CA GLN A 67 0.27 -6.11 -30.82
C GLN A 67 1.66 -6.73 -30.57
N GLY A 68 1.72 -7.91 -29.97
CA GLY A 68 2.98 -8.66 -29.78
C GLY A 68 3.65 -9.00 -31.12
N ARG A 69 2.87 -9.46 -32.10
CA ARG A 69 3.36 -9.74 -33.47
C ARG A 69 3.76 -8.47 -34.22
N ALA A 70 3.05 -7.35 -34.00
CA ALA A 70 3.40 -6.04 -34.55
C ALA A 70 4.79 -5.57 -34.07
N THR A 71 5.07 -5.74 -32.78
CA THR A 71 6.37 -5.38 -32.19
C THR A 71 7.51 -6.26 -32.71
N ALA A 72 7.24 -7.52 -33.07
CA ALA A 72 8.22 -8.41 -33.69
C ALA A 72 8.52 -8.06 -35.15
N LYS A 73 7.51 -7.65 -35.94
CA LYS A 73 7.68 -7.19 -37.35
C LYS A 73 8.49 -5.88 -37.47
N SER A 74 8.51 -5.01 -36.45
CA SER A 74 9.08 -3.65 -36.55
C SER A 74 10.57 -3.50 -36.18
N GLY A 75 11.26 -4.53 -35.68
CA GLY A 75 12.73 -4.52 -35.48
C GLY A 75 13.34 -3.35 -34.69
N ALA A 76 12.58 -2.60 -33.89
CA ALA A 76 13.05 -1.38 -33.24
C ALA A 76 13.50 -1.62 -31.79
N SER A 77 14.79 -1.37 -31.54
CA SER A 77 15.44 -1.41 -30.22
C SER A 77 15.17 -0.13 -29.41
N LYS A 78 14.71 -0.33 -28.16
CA LYS A 78 14.72 0.55 -26.97
C LYS A 78 14.08 1.95 -27.08
N GLN A 79 12.87 2.04 -26.53
CA GLN A 79 12.56 2.90 -25.37
C GLN A 79 11.33 2.31 -24.68
N SER A 80 11.55 1.61 -23.57
CA SER A 80 10.48 1.15 -22.68
C SER A 80 9.85 2.39 -22.04
N SER A 81 8.89 3.00 -22.74
CA SER A 81 8.01 3.99 -22.16
C SER A 81 7.20 3.30 -21.07
N SER A 82 7.52 3.71 -19.86
CA SER A 82 7.00 3.25 -18.58
C SER A 82 5.54 3.66 -18.36
N PHE A 83 4.66 3.26 -19.29
CA PHE A 83 3.24 3.61 -19.27
C PHE A 83 2.33 2.54 -18.62
N LEU A 84 2.91 1.51 -17.99
CA LEU A 84 2.19 0.50 -17.20
C LEU A 84 2.62 0.45 -15.73
N LYS A 85 3.01 1.58 -15.14
CA LYS A 85 3.20 1.71 -13.67
C LYS A 85 2.05 2.49 -13.00
N ALA A 86 0.82 2.22 -13.42
CA ALA A 86 -0.36 2.54 -12.65
C ALA A 86 -1.18 1.26 -12.51
N THR A 87 -1.48 0.90 -11.28
CA THR A 87 -2.26 -0.24 -10.83
C THR A 87 -3.72 -0.11 -11.29
N THR A 88 -3.95 -0.26 -12.59
CA THR A 88 -5.26 -0.19 -13.22
C THR A 88 -5.51 -1.50 -13.97
N THR A 89 -6.15 -2.44 -13.27
CA THR A 89 -7.09 -3.44 -13.79
C THR A 89 -6.88 -3.86 -15.26
N THR A 90 -5.99 -4.84 -15.50
CA THR A 90 -6.00 -5.84 -16.61
C THR A 90 -4.61 -6.48 -16.78
N LEU A 91 -4.05 -7.02 -15.69
CA LEU A 91 -2.95 -7.99 -15.77
C LEU A 91 -3.51 -9.34 -15.35
N LEU A 92 -3.39 -10.33 -16.24
CA LEU A 92 -3.71 -11.75 -16.05
C LEU A 92 -3.64 -12.15 -14.57
N HIS A 93 -4.79 -12.37 -13.95
CA HIS A 93 -4.87 -12.70 -12.52
C HIS A 93 -4.54 -14.18 -12.31
N THR A 94 -3.27 -14.54 -12.47
CA THR A 94 -2.78 -15.77 -11.85
C THR A 94 -2.76 -15.52 -10.35
N ILE A 95 -3.77 -16.02 -9.65
CA ILE A 95 -3.79 -16.05 -8.19
C ILE A 95 -2.58 -16.86 -7.76
N SER A 96 -1.72 -16.29 -6.91
CA SER A 96 -0.65 -17.08 -6.31
C SER A 96 -1.26 -18.02 -5.28
N GLU A 97 -1.29 -19.32 -5.59
CA GLU A 97 -1.76 -20.35 -4.65
C GLU A 97 -0.92 -20.39 -3.37
N SER A 98 0.36 -20.02 -3.46
CA SER A 98 1.23 -19.83 -2.31
C SER A 98 0.76 -18.68 -1.40
N GLU A 99 0.45 -17.52 -1.98
CA GLU A 99 -0.05 -16.38 -1.21
C GLU A 99 -1.42 -16.68 -0.60
N LYS A 100 -2.34 -17.24 -1.38
CA LYS A 100 -3.64 -17.69 -0.89
C LYS A 100 -3.48 -18.65 0.28
N GLY A 101 -2.62 -19.66 0.16
CA GLY A 101 -2.37 -20.63 1.22
C GLY A 101 -1.84 -19.98 2.50
N SER A 102 -0.93 -19.02 2.35
CA SER A 102 -0.35 -18.27 3.47
C SER A 102 -1.39 -17.38 4.16
N TYR A 103 -2.26 -16.71 3.40
CA TYR A 103 -3.35 -15.89 3.95
C TYR A 103 -4.40 -16.74 4.66
N VAL A 104 -4.71 -17.92 4.13
CA VAL A 104 -5.60 -18.89 4.81
C VAL A 104 -4.99 -19.37 6.12
N ALA A 105 -3.70 -19.74 6.13
CA ALA A 105 -3.00 -20.14 7.35
C ALA A 105 -3.01 -19.01 8.40
N HIS A 106 -2.82 -17.76 7.97
CA HIS A 106 -2.95 -16.59 8.81
C HIS A 106 -4.34 -16.47 9.44
N ILE A 107 -5.40 -16.51 8.62
CA ILE A 107 -6.79 -16.44 9.07
C ILE A 107 -7.08 -17.54 10.10
N ASN A 108 -6.69 -18.79 9.80
CA ASN A 108 -6.88 -19.93 10.70
C ASN A 108 -6.17 -19.72 12.05
N SER A 109 -4.98 -19.14 12.06
CA SER A 109 -4.23 -18.92 13.31
C SER A 109 -4.79 -17.80 14.20
N TYR A 110 -5.38 -16.75 13.62
CA TYR A 110 -5.83 -15.58 14.39
C TYR A 110 -7.33 -15.55 14.65
N LEU A 111 -8.13 -16.20 13.80
CA LEU A 111 -9.59 -16.26 13.93
C LEU A 111 -10.11 -17.65 14.32
N GLY A 112 -9.24 -18.65 14.48
CA GLY A 112 -9.64 -20.03 14.78
C GLY A 112 -10.47 -20.19 16.07
N ASP A 113 -10.22 -19.33 17.06
CA ASP A 113 -10.95 -19.32 18.33
C ASP A 113 -12.14 -18.34 18.36
N ASP A 114 -12.43 -17.67 17.24
CA ASP A 114 -13.53 -16.70 17.17
C ASP A 114 -14.90 -17.39 17.36
N PRO A 115 -15.78 -16.91 18.26
CA PRO A 115 -17.04 -17.57 18.57
C PRO A 115 -17.96 -17.82 17.36
N LEU A 116 -17.90 -16.97 16.34
CA LEU A 116 -18.76 -17.07 15.16
C LEU A 116 -18.09 -17.86 14.02
N LEU A 117 -16.78 -17.66 13.84
CA LEU A 117 -16.03 -18.28 12.74
C LEU A 117 -15.49 -19.67 13.07
N LYS A 118 -15.44 -20.07 14.34
CA LYS A 118 -14.94 -21.40 14.77
C LYS A 118 -15.64 -22.58 14.07
N GLN A 119 -16.91 -22.43 13.68
CA GLN A 119 -17.64 -23.47 12.95
C GLN A 119 -17.24 -23.60 11.47
N PHE A 120 -16.58 -22.57 10.91
CA PHE A 120 -16.14 -22.50 9.51
C PHE A 120 -14.60 -22.62 9.37
N LEU A 121 -13.89 -22.66 10.49
CA LEU A 121 -12.43 -22.76 10.55
C LEU A 121 -12.01 -24.13 11.10
N PRO A 122 -10.89 -24.71 10.63
CA PRO A 122 -9.93 -24.14 9.68
C PRO A 122 -10.40 -24.23 8.22
N ILE A 123 -10.11 -23.18 7.43
CA ILE A 123 -10.29 -23.19 5.97
C ILE A 123 -9.18 -24.01 5.31
N ASP A 124 -9.52 -24.84 4.33
CA ASP A 124 -8.55 -25.53 3.48
C ASP A 124 -7.99 -24.57 2.41
N PRO A 125 -6.67 -24.31 2.37
CA PRO A 125 -6.05 -23.42 1.39
C PRO A 125 -6.21 -23.88 -0.07
N ALA A 126 -6.43 -25.17 -0.33
CA ALA A 126 -6.61 -25.69 -1.69
C ALA A 126 -8.01 -25.39 -2.27
N THR A 127 -8.99 -25.08 -1.42
CA THR A 127 -10.40 -24.92 -1.82
C THR A 127 -10.77 -23.47 -2.12
N ASN A 128 -12.01 -23.24 -2.54
CA ASN A 128 -12.60 -21.91 -2.68
C ASN A 128 -13.33 -21.43 -1.43
N ASP A 129 -13.16 -22.11 -0.29
CA ASP A 129 -13.92 -21.83 0.93
C ASP A 129 -13.60 -20.45 1.50
N LEU A 130 -12.37 -19.96 1.33
CA LEU A 130 -11.99 -18.58 1.63
C LEU A 130 -12.93 -17.58 0.93
N PHE A 131 -13.16 -17.78 -0.37
CA PHE A 131 -13.99 -16.88 -1.18
C PHE A 131 -15.46 -16.99 -0.78
N ASN A 132 -15.93 -18.21 -0.50
CA ASN A 132 -17.31 -18.42 -0.06
C ASN A 132 -17.58 -17.79 1.31
N LEU A 133 -16.67 -17.94 2.28
CA LEU A 133 -16.82 -17.36 3.62
C LEU A 133 -16.71 -15.83 3.61
N ALA A 134 -15.98 -15.27 2.64
CA ALA A 134 -15.86 -13.83 2.46
C ALA A 134 -17.15 -13.14 1.95
N LYS A 135 -18.10 -13.89 1.36
CA LYS A 135 -19.34 -13.36 0.75
C LYS A 135 -20.18 -12.55 1.71
N ASP A 136 -20.24 -12.95 2.97
CA ASP A 136 -21.11 -12.32 3.95
C ASP A 136 -20.46 -11.11 4.64
N GLY A 137 -19.20 -10.82 4.32
CA GLY A 137 -18.46 -9.66 4.84
C GLY A 137 -17.91 -9.82 6.27
N VAL A 138 -18.48 -10.74 7.06
CA VAL A 138 -18.11 -10.97 8.47
C VAL A 138 -16.63 -11.30 8.67
N LEU A 139 -16.10 -12.25 7.89
CA LEU A 139 -14.70 -12.69 7.96
C LEU A 139 -13.73 -11.51 7.92
N LEU A 140 -13.99 -10.56 7.03
CA LEU A 140 -13.07 -9.47 6.74
C LEU A 140 -13.22 -8.31 7.72
N CYS A 141 -14.44 -8.09 8.24
CA CYS A 141 -14.62 -7.19 9.38
C CYS A 141 -13.82 -7.70 10.59
N LYS A 142 -13.88 -9.00 10.88
CA LYS A 142 -13.09 -9.60 11.97
C LYS A 142 -11.59 -9.54 11.70
N LEU A 143 -11.16 -9.80 10.47
CA LEU A 143 -9.75 -9.66 10.08
C LEU A 143 -9.23 -8.22 10.25
N ILE A 144 -10.06 -7.20 9.98
CA ILE A 144 -9.71 -5.79 10.25
C ILE A 144 -9.47 -5.56 11.74
N ASN A 145 -10.30 -6.12 12.62
CA ASN A 145 -10.10 -6.04 14.07
C ASN A 145 -8.87 -6.82 14.55
N VAL A 146 -8.49 -7.90 13.88
CA VAL A 146 -7.21 -8.58 14.14
C VAL A 146 -6.04 -7.66 13.79
N ALA A 147 -6.11 -6.95 12.67
CA ALA A 147 -5.04 -6.05 12.24
C ALA A 147 -4.93 -4.79 13.09
N VAL A 148 -6.07 -4.17 13.41
CA VAL A 148 -6.15 -2.97 14.25
C VAL A 148 -7.33 -3.14 15.22
N PRO A 149 -7.08 -3.59 16.46
CA PRO A 149 -8.12 -3.82 17.45
C PRO A 149 -8.98 -2.59 17.71
N GLY A 150 -10.30 -2.79 17.81
CA GLY A 150 -11.27 -1.73 18.08
C GLY A 150 -11.65 -0.85 16.88
N THR A 151 -11.24 -1.21 15.66
CA THR A 151 -11.62 -0.47 14.44
C THR A 151 -13.10 -0.62 14.13
N ILE A 152 -13.65 -1.83 14.31
CA ILE A 152 -15.04 -2.16 14.05
C ILE A 152 -15.69 -2.60 15.36
N ASP A 153 -16.76 -1.93 15.75
CA ASP A 153 -17.65 -2.45 16.79
C ASP A 153 -18.37 -3.68 16.24
N GLU A 154 -18.07 -4.86 16.79
CA GLU A 154 -18.62 -6.12 16.29
C GLU A 154 -20.15 -6.18 16.36
N ARG A 155 -20.78 -5.35 17.21
CA ARG A 155 -22.24 -5.25 17.32
C ARG A 155 -22.89 -4.64 16.08
N ALA A 156 -22.13 -3.89 15.28
CA ALA A 156 -22.59 -3.33 14.02
C ALA A 156 -22.53 -4.33 12.84
N ILE A 157 -21.94 -5.52 13.06
CA ILE A 157 -21.82 -6.55 12.03
C ILE A 157 -23.10 -7.40 12.02
N ASN A 158 -23.72 -7.54 10.86
CA ASN A 158 -24.82 -8.47 10.67
C ASN A 158 -24.26 -9.91 10.68
N THR A 159 -24.58 -10.67 11.73
CA THR A 159 -24.00 -12.01 12.02
C THR A 159 -25.04 -13.14 11.99
N LYS A 160 -26.19 -12.90 11.35
CA LYS A 160 -27.23 -13.93 11.18
C LYS A 160 -26.71 -15.08 10.33
N ARG A 161 -27.25 -16.29 10.55
CA ARG A 161 -26.89 -17.49 9.79
C ARG A 161 -27.20 -17.36 8.29
N PHE A 162 -28.25 -16.62 7.95
CA PHE A 162 -28.63 -16.31 6.58
C PHE A 162 -28.84 -14.81 6.48
N LEU A 163 -27.94 -14.14 5.75
CA LEU A 163 -28.03 -12.71 5.50
C LEU A 163 -28.82 -12.46 4.22
N ASN A 164 -29.72 -11.47 4.27
CA ASN A 164 -30.34 -10.97 3.06
C ASN A 164 -29.34 -10.10 2.26
N PRO A 165 -29.60 -9.83 0.97
CA PRO A 165 -28.68 -9.05 0.14
C PRO A 165 -28.34 -7.65 0.69
N TRP A 166 -29.28 -7.02 1.40
CA TRP A 166 -29.09 -5.70 2.00
C TRP A 166 -28.16 -5.77 3.22
N GLU A 167 -28.41 -6.69 4.15
CA GLU A 167 -27.54 -6.92 5.33
C GLU A 167 -26.11 -7.28 4.93
N ARG A 168 -25.95 -8.07 3.86
CA ARG A 168 -24.65 -8.38 3.27
C ARG A 168 -23.96 -7.13 2.73
N ASN A 169 -24.70 -6.29 2.00
CA ASN A 169 -24.17 -5.03 1.47
C ASN A 169 -23.79 -4.06 2.59
N GLU A 170 -24.55 -4.01 3.69
CA GLU A 170 -24.19 -3.25 4.90
C GLU A 170 -22.85 -3.72 5.48
N ASN A 171 -22.66 -5.04 5.64
CA ASN A 171 -21.39 -5.60 6.11
C ASN A 171 -20.22 -5.21 5.19
N HIS A 172 -20.40 -5.28 3.87
CA HIS A 172 -19.36 -4.86 2.92
C HIS A 172 -19.08 -3.35 2.96
N THR A 173 -20.11 -2.53 3.15
CA THR A 173 -19.97 -1.08 3.30
C THR A 173 -19.18 -0.74 4.57
N LEU A 174 -19.55 -1.35 5.69
CA LEU A 174 -18.83 -1.23 6.96
C LEU A 174 -17.36 -1.63 6.79
N ARG A 175 -17.11 -2.82 6.23
CA ARG A 175 -15.75 -3.31 5.95
C ARG A 175 -14.93 -2.35 5.09
N LEU A 176 -15.47 -1.86 3.96
CA LEU A 176 -14.71 -0.99 3.04
C LEU A 176 -14.34 0.33 3.72
N ASN A 177 -15.26 0.93 4.47
CA ASN A 177 -14.99 2.17 5.20
C ASN A 177 -13.97 1.95 6.32
N SER A 178 -14.08 0.84 7.06
CA SER A 178 -13.12 0.47 8.10
C SER A 178 -11.74 0.14 7.52
N ALA A 179 -11.68 -0.50 6.35
CA ALA A 179 -10.43 -0.74 5.63
C ALA A 179 -9.74 0.58 5.24
N LYS A 180 -10.50 1.56 4.73
CA LYS A 180 -9.96 2.92 4.46
C LYS A 180 -9.42 3.55 5.75
N ALA A 181 -10.15 3.44 6.86
CA ALA A 181 -9.78 4.02 8.15
C ALA A 181 -8.48 3.44 8.75
N ILE A 182 -8.10 2.22 8.38
CA ILE A 182 -6.82 1.62 8.80
C ILE A 182 -5.69 1.87 7.79
N GLY A 183 -5.99 2.42 6.62
CA GLY A 183 -5.02 2.80 5.59
C GLY A 183 -4.97 1.89 4.36
N CYS A 184 -5.94 0.99 4.17
CA CYS A 184 -6.05 0.21 2.94
C CYS A 184 -6.47 1.11 1.77
N MET A 185 -5.83 0.92 0.62
CA MET A 185 -6.20 1.53 -0.66
C MET A 185 -7.28 0.68 -1.33
N VAL A 186 -8.55 1.07 -1.15
CA VAL A 186 -9.72 0.36 -1.69
C VAL A 186 -10.52 1.18 -2.72
N VAL A 187 -9.90 2.19 -3.31
CA VAL A 187 -10.54 3.15 -4.25
C VAL A 187 -11.16 2.43 -5.45
N ASN A 188 -10.54 1.34 -5.90
CA ASN A 188 -10.97 0.57 -7.06
C ASN A 188 -11.81 -0.67 -6.67
N ILE A 189 -12.34 -0.74 -5.43
CA ILE A 189 -13.12 -1.87 -4.94
C ILE A 189 -14.49 -1.36 -4.49
N GLY A 190 -15.53 -1.71 -5.25
CA GLY A 190 -16.92 -1.47 -4.88
C GLY A 190 -17.49 -2.58 -3.98
N THR A 191 -18.64 -2.32 -3.35
CA THR A 191 -19.35 -3.36 -2.59
C THR A 191 -19.76 -4.52 -3.49
N GLN A 192 -20.15 -4.24 -4.74
CA GLN A 192 -20.54 -5.25 -5.71
C GLN A 192 -19.41 -6.21 -6.08
N ASP A 193 -18.17 -5.70 -6.21
CA ASP A 193 -16.98 -6.54 -6.46
C ASP A 193 -16.74 -7.56 -5.34
N LEU A 194 -17.14 -7.20 -4.10
CA LEU A 194 -17.02 -8.05 -2.92
C LEU A 194 -18.18 -9.05 -2.81
N VAL A 195 -19.39 -8.65 -3.21
CA VAL A 195 -20.55 -9.56 -3.30
C VAL A 195 -20.31 -10.64 -4.35
N GLU A 196 -19.74 -10.27 -5.50
CA GLU A 196 -19.32 -11.18 -6.57
C GLU A 196 -18.06 -11.99 -6.22
N VAL A 197 -17.36 -11.60 -5.17
CA VAL A 197 -16.09 -12.18 -4.69
C VAL A 197 -15.05 -12.32 -5.79
N ARG A 198 -14.68 -11.19 -6.40
CA ARG A 198 -13.56 -11.18 -7.36
C ARG A 198 -12.27 -11.60 -6.64
N PRO A 199 -11.68 -12.77 -6.96
CA PRO A 199 -10.63 -13.36 -6.13
C PRO A 199 -9.41 -12.46 -5.95
N HIS A 200 -8.98 -11.79 -7.02
CA HIS A 200 -7.83 -10.91 -7.02
C HIS A 200 -8.03 -9.66 -6.14
N LEU A 201 -9.24 -9.09 -6.11
CA LEU A 201 -9.56 -7.95 -5.26
C LEU A 201 -9.66 -8.37 -3.79
N LEU A 202 -10.27 -9.54 -3.53
CA LEU A 202 -10.36 -10.08 -2.18
C LEU A 202 -8.98 -10.35 -1.60
N LEU A 203 -8.13 -11.08 -2.32
CA LEU A 203 -6.77 -11.42 -1.89
C LEU A 203 -5.90 -10.17 -1.77
N GLY A 204 -6.04 -9.20 -2.68
CA GLY A 204 -5.35 -7.91 -2.57
C GLY A 204 -5.73 -7.15 -1.29
N LEU A 205 -7.00 -7.16 -0.90
CA LEU A 205 -7.44 -6.52 0.33
C LEU A 205 -7.00 -7.30 1.59
N ILE A 206 -7.05 -8.63 1.57
CA ILE A 206 -6.51 -9.46 2.67
C ILE A 206 -5.02 -9.20 2.85
N SER A 207 -4.25 -9.16 1.75
CA SER A 207 -2.82 -8.84 1.76
C SER A 207 -2.55 -7.50 2.43
N GLN A 208 -3.30 -6.44 2.06
CA GLN A 208 -3.15 -5.12 2.68
C GLN A 208 -3.46 -5.13 4.19
N ILE A 209 -4.53 -5.81 4.61
CA ILE A 209 -4.91 -5.91 6.04
C ILE A 209 -3.81 -6.63 6.84
N ILE A 210 -3.31 -7.76 6.32
CA ILE A 210 -2.22 -8.51 6.95
C ILE A 210 -0.94 -7.66 7.00
N LYS A 211 -0.60 -6.93 5.93
CA LYS A 211 0.55 -6.01 5.93
C LYS A 211 0.41 -4.93 7.01
N ILE A 212 -0.77 -4.35 7.19
CA ILE A 212 -1.00 -3.37 8.25
C ILE A 212 -0.73 -3.99 9.63
N GLN A 213 -1.24 -5.19 9.89
CA GLN A 213 -0.98 -5.91 11.13
C GLN A 213 0.52 -6.16 11.36
N LEU A 214 1.21 -6.68 10.35
CA LEU A 214 2.61 -7.06 10.44
C LEU A 214 3.57 -5.87 10.49
N LEU A 215 3.15 -4.70 10.01
CA LEU A 215 3.99 -3.50 9.99
C LEU A 215 3.57 -2.45 11.02
N ALA A 216 2.52 -2.72 11.82
CA ALA A 216 1.96 -1.79 12.80
C ALA A 216 2.99 -1.31 13.83
N ASP A 217 3.91 -2.20 14.23
CA ASP A 217 4.92 -1.91 15.27
C ASP A 217 6.23 -1.34 14.71
N LEU A 218 6.39 -1.29 13.38
CA LEU A 218 7.52 -0.65 12.72
C LEU A 218 7.34 0.87 12.70
N SER A 219 7.45 1.49 13.88
CA SER A 219 7.57 2.93 14.02
C SER A 219 8.87 3.26 14.74
N LEU A 220 9.54 4.34 14.33
CA LEU A 220 10.77 4.81 15.00
C LEU A 220 10.57 5.14 16.48
N LYS A 221 9.33 5.41 16.89
CA LYS A 221 8.96 5.54 18.31
C LYS A 221 9.21 4.26 19.09
N LYS A 222 9.06 3.09 18.46
CA LYS A 222 9.25 1.76 19.05
C LYS A 222 10.58 1.11 18.66
N THR A 223 11.25 1.58 17.61
CA THR A 223 12.58 1.10 17.16
C THR A 223 13.64 2.21 17.21
N PRO A 224 14.05 2.67 18.42
CA PRO A 224 15.03 3.74 18.58
C PRO A 224 16.43 3.34 18.08
N GLU A 225 16.73 2.05 17.97
CA GLU A 225 18.00 1.51 17.45
C GLU A 225 18.34 2.03 16.04
N LEU A 226 17.32 2.33 15.23
CA LEU A 226 17.52 2.88 13.88
C LEU A 226 18.01 4.34 13.89
N VAL A 227 17.93 5.03 15.03
CA VAL A 227 18.43 6.40 15.19
C VAL A 227 19.95 6.41 15.33
N GLU A 228 20.55 5.33 15.87
CA GLU A 228 22.01 5.18 15.98
C GLU A 228 22.71 5.04 14.62
N LEU A 229 21.95 4.68 13.57
CA LEU A 229 22.45 4.55 12.20
C LEU A 229 22.61 5.88 11.48
N VAL A 230 22.18 6.97 12.11
CA VAL A 230 22.04 8.26 11.46
C VAL A 230 22.95 9.27 12.12
N ASP A 231 23.91 9.78 11.35
CA ASP A 231 24.93 10.71 11.84
C ASP A 231 24.35 12.15 12.04
N ASP A 232 23.32 12.53 11.26
CA ASP A 232 22.78 13.89 11.19
C ASP A 232 21.26 14.03 11.44
N ASN A 233 20.85 15.15 12.06
CA ASN A 233 19.43 15.44 12.37
C ASN A 233 18.48 15.51 11.16
N ASN A 234 18.99 15.83 9.96
CA ASN A 234 18.17 15.85 8.74
C ASN A 234 17.79 14.45 8.27
N ASP A 235 18.70 13.49 8.44
CA ASP A 235 18.52 12.11 8.01
C ASP A 235 17.55 11.36 8.95
N VAL A 236 17.43 11.78 10.22
CA VAL A 236 16.42 11.27 11.16
C VAL A 236 15.01 11.67 10.72
N LYS A 237 14.84 12.89 10.20
CA LYS A 237 13.55 13.34 9.64
C LYS A 237 13.20 12.57 8.36
N GLU A 238 14.20 12.32 7.51
CA GLU A 238 14.00 11.47 6.33
C GLU A 238 13.59 10.05 6.73
N LEU A 239 14.23 9.48 7.75
CA LEU A 239 13.89 8.17 8.31
C LEU A 239 12.43 8.12 8.80
N MET A 240 11.93 9.20 9.43
CA MET A 240 10.55 9.33 9.90
C MET A 240 9.50 9.39 8.79
N GLY A 241 9.89 9.77 7.57
CA GLY A 241 9.00 9.84 6.41
C GLY A 241 8.99 8.58 5.54
N LEU A 242 9.77 7.55 5.89
CA LEU A 242 9.88 6.34 5.08
C LEU A 242 8.66 5.43 5.21
N ASP A 243 8.33 4.77 4.10
CA ASP A 243 7.38 3.66 4.08
C ASP A 243 7.81 2.57 5.09
N PRO A 244 6.89 1.91 5.79
CA PRO A 244 7.23 0.83 6.74
C PRO A 244 8.07 -0.29 6.12
N GLU A 245 7.85 -0.60 4.84
CA GLU A 245 8.67 -1.59 4.10
C GLU A 245 10.14 -1.17 3.99
N LYS A 246 10.42 0.13 3.81
CA LYS A 246 11.79 0.68 3.75
C LYS A 246 12.44 0.74 5.12
N VAL A 247 11.66 1.04 6.17
CA VAL A 247 12.12 0.96 7.56
C VAL A 247 12.57 -0.47 7.88
N LEU A 248 11.78 -1.46 7.45
CA LEU A 248 12.11 -2.88 7.61
C LEU A 248 13.39 -3.28 6.87
N LEU A 249 13.57 -2.81 5.63
CA LEU A 249 14.81 -3.02 4.87
C LEU A 249 16.03 -2.39 5.56
N LYS A 250 15.90 -1.15 6.05
CA LYS A 250 16.99 -0.48 6.79
C LYS A 250 17.36 -1.27 8.05
N ARG A 251 16.35 -1.75 8.79
CA ARG A 251 16.55 -2.59 9.98
C ARG A 251 17.23 -3.92 9.65
N MET A 252 16.80 -4.60 8.60
CA MET A 252 17.44 -5.82 8.13
C MET A 252 18.92 -5.58 7.78
N ASN A 253 19.21 -4.53 7.00
CA ASN A 253 20.57 -4.19 6.61
C ASN A 253 21.47 -3.81 7.79
N PHE A 254 20.92 -3.21 8.86
CA PHE A 254 21.67 -2.92 10.08
C PHE A 254 22.27 -4.18 10.69
N HIS A 255 21.45 -5.20 10.94
CA HIS A 255 21.92 -6.46 11.51
C HIS A 255 22.79 -7.24 10.54
N LEU A 256 22.49 -7.23 9.24
CA LEU A 256 23.33 -7.86 8.22
C LEU A 256 24.73 -7.24 8.16
N LYS A 257 24.85 -5.92 8.30
CA LYS A 257 26.15 -5.24 8.37
C LYS A 257 26.94 -5.65 9.61
N LYS A 258 26.28 -5.78 10.77
CA LYS A 258 26.90 -6.34 11.99
C LYS A 258 27.34 -7.80 11.80
N ALA A 259 26.59 -8.59 11.02
CA ALA A 259 26.91 -9.97 10.67
C ALA A 259 28.09 -10.13 9.71
N GLY A 260 28.64 -9.03 9.17
CA GLY A 260 29.65 -9.07 8.10
C GLY A 260 29.08 -9.51 6.74
N TYR A 261 27.77 -9.40 6.52
CA TYR A 261 27.16 -9.71 5.23
C TYR A 261 27.48 -8.59 4.22
N GLY A 262 28.28 -8.91 3.20
CA GLY A 262 28.87 -7.92 2.29
C GLY A 262 27.92 -7.30 1.25
N LYS A 263 26.65 -7.71 1.18
CA LYS A 263 25.69 -7.23 0.18
C LYS A 263 24.51 -6.51 0.84
N PRO A 264 24.14 -5.29 0.41
CA PRO A 264 22.91 -4.66 0.89
C PRO A 264 21.69 -5.35 0.27
N VAL A 265 20.65 -5.54 1.08
CA VAL A 265 19.33 -6.02 0.65
C VAL A 265 18.47 -4.81 0.30
N LEU A 266 18.03 -4.72 -0.95
CA LEU A 266 17.25 -3.59 -1.47
C LEU A 266 15.78 -3.93 -1.72
N ASN A 267 15.42 -5.21 -1.74
CA ASN A 267 14.05 -5.69 -1.94
C ASN A 267 13.79 -7.02 -1.22
N PHE A 268 12.51 -7.35 -1.02
CA PHE A 268 12.08 -8.61 -0.42
C PHE A 268 11.87 -9.74 -1.45
N SER A 269 12.43 -9.65 -2.65
CA SER A 269 12.29 -10.66 -3.70
C SER A 269 13.63 -11.23 -4.11
N SER A 270 14.26 -10.72 -5.17
CA SER A 270 15.50 -11.26 -5.74
C SER A 270 16.64 -11.38 -4.73
N ASP A 271 16.73 -10.43 -3.79
CA ASP A 271 17.85 -10.32 -2.87
C ASP A 271 17.78 -11.35 -1.73
N LEU A 272 16.64 -12.01 -1.58
CA LEU A 272 16.37 -13.01 -0.53
C LEU A 272 16.25 -14.44 -1.07
N LYS A 273 16.22 -14.62 -2.39
CA LYS A 273 15.95 -15.92 -3.05
C LYS A 273 16.93 -17.03 -2.70
N ASP A 274 18.18 -16.68 -2.42
CA ASP A 274 19.24 -17.65 -2.16
C ASP A 274 19.30 -18.11 -0.69
N GLY A 275 18.43 -17.56 0.17
CA GLY A 275 18.34 -17.82 1.60
C GLY A 275 19.54 -17.33 2.43
N LYS A 276 20.57 -16.72 1.81
CA LYS A 276 21.80 -16.34 2.52
C LYS A 276 21.55 -15.19 3.47
N ALA A 277 20.87 -14.15 3.00
CA ALA A 277 20.55 -13.00 3.84
C ALA A 277 19.75 -13.41 5.10
N TYR A 278 18.81 -14.35 4.96
CA TYR A 278 18.10 -14.90 6.12
C TYR A 278 19.02 -15.65 7.08
N ALA A 279 19.90 -16.52 6.58
CA ALA A 279 20.82 -17.26 7.44
C ALA A 279 21.71 -16.31 8.27
N TYR A 280 22.26 -15.26 7.64
CA TYR A 280 23.03 -14.24 8.37
C TYR A 280 22.18 -13.48 9.39
N LEU A 281 20.97 -13.07 9.00
CA LEU A 281 20.07 -12.34 9.90
C LEU A 281 19.72 -13.18 11.14
N LEU A 282 19.33 -14.44 10.96
CA LEU A 282 18.96 -15.33 12.04
C LEU A 282 20.14 -15.68 12.95
N ASN A 283 21.34 -15.79 12.38
CA ASN A 283 22.56 -16.03 13.17
C ASN A 283 22.92 -14.84 14.09
N VAL A 284 22.58 -13.61 13.68
CA VAL A 284 22.76 -12.43 14.55
C VAL A 284 21.64 -12.32 15.58
N LEU A 285 20.39 -12.54 15.17
CA LEU A 285 19.23 -12.32 16.04
C LEU A 285 18.99 -13.46 17.04
N ALA A 286 19.39 -14.70 16.72
CA ALA A 286 19.26 -15.86 17.58
C ALA A 286 20.43 -16.84 17.37
N PRO A 287 21.65 -16.47 17.78
CA PRO A 287 22.82 -17.33 17.70
C PRO A 287 22.65 -18.63 18.48
N GLU A 288 21.77 -18.68 19.49
CA GLU A 288 21.46 -19.86 20.30
C GLU A 288 20.84 -21.02 19.48
N HIS A 289 20.26 -20.73 18.32
CA HIS A 289 19.63 -21.71 17.44
C HIS A 289 20.41 -21.94 16.14
N CYS A 290 21.58 -21.30 16.00
CA CYS A 290 22.43 -21.39 14.84
C CYS A 290 22.90 -22.83 14.59
N SER A 291 22.77 -23.29 13.35
CA SER A 291 23.39 -24.52 12.87
C SER A 291 24.49 -24.17 11.87
N PRO A 292 25.76 -24.62 12.06
CA PRO A 292 26.87 -24.33 11.14
C PRO A 292 26.58 -24.72 9.68
N SER A 293 25.73 -25.73 9.48
CA SER A 293 25.33 -26.24 8.16
C SER A 293 24.55 -25.25 7.28
N THR A 294 23.93 -24.21 7.83
CA THR A 294 23.07 -23.28 7.04
C THR A 294 23.87 -22.47 6.02
N LEU A 295 25.08 -22.04 6.37
CA LEU A 295 25.93 -21.21 5.50
C LEU A 295 26.67 -22.04 4.44
N ASP A 296 27.01 -23.30 4.78
CA ASP A 296 27.73 -24.22 3.90
C ASP A 296 26.84 -24.92 2.86
N THR A 297 25.51 -24.87 3.06
CA THR A 297 24.53 -25.48 2.16
C THR A 297 24.52 -24.78 0.79
N LYS A 298 24.86 -25.54 -0.26
CA LYS A 298 24.90 -25.03 -1.64
C LYS A 298 23.52 -24.89 -2.27
N ASP A 299 22.60 -25.81 -1.97
CA ASP A 299 21.26 -25.80 -2.52
C ASP A 299 20.37 -24.72 -1.88
N PRO A 300 19.80 -23.78 -2.65
CA PRO A 300 18.93 -22.73 -2.10
C PRO A 300 17.68 -23.27 -1.40
N LYS A 301 17.11 -24.36 -1.89
CA LYS A 301 15.86 -24.92 -1.35
C LYS A 301 16.10 -25.60 0.00
N GLU A 302 17.16 -26.39 0.11
CA GLU A 302 17.61 -26.95 1.39
C GLU A 302 17.98 -25.84 2.39
N LYS A 303 18.67 -24.80 1.93
CA LYS A 303 18.98 -23.64 2.80
C LYS A 303 17.72 -22.94 3.30
N ALA A 304 16.75 -22.70 2.41
CA ALA A 304 15.47 -22.11 2.78
C ALA A 304 14.74 -22.96 3.84
N LYS A 305 14.79 -24.29 3.72
CA LYS A 305 14.25 -25.19 4.75
C LYS A 305 14.95 -25.00 6.10
N LEU A 306 16.28 -24.99 6.13
CA LEU A 306 17.04 -24.78 7.38
C LEU A 306 16.77 -23.41 8.00
N VAL A 307 16.62 -22.36 7.20
CA VAL A 307 16.22 -21.01 7.64
C VAL A 307 14.86 -21.05 8.33
N LEU A 308 13.89 -21.74 7.75
CA LEU A 308 12.55 -21.85 8.33
C LEU A 308 12.55 -22.68 9.61
N ASP A 309 13.33 -23.75 9.66
CA ASP A 309 13.46 -24.59 10.85
C ASP A 309 14.18 -23.82 11.99
N HIS A 310 15.12 -22.92 11.67
CA HIS A 310 15.73 -21.99 12.64
C HIS A 310 14.68 -20.98 13.15
N ALA A 311 13.89 -20.39 12.25
CA ALA A 311 12.84 -19.45 12.64
C ALA A 311 11.76 -20.09 13.53
N GLU A 312 11.39 -21.34 13.26
CA GLU A 312 10.44 -22.10 14.07
C GLU A 312 10.95 -22.31 15.51
N ARG A 313 12.26 -22.51 15.69
CA ARG A 313 12.88 -22.57 17.03
C ARG A 313 12.82 -21.26 17.80
N MET A 314 12.70 -20.13 17.10
CA MET A 314 12.50 -18.81 17.72
C MET A 314 11.02 -18.54 18.06
N ASP A 315 10.12 -19.51 17.86
CA ASP A 315 8.67 -19.34 17.98
C ASP A 315 8.09 -18.37 16.93
N CYS A 316 8.80 -18.21 15.79
CA CYS A 316 8.19 -17.59 14.62
C CYS A 316 7.27 -18.60 13.95
N LYS A 317 5.95 -18.40 14.06
CA LYS A 317 4.93 -19.11 13.27
C LYS A 317 5.33 -19.21 11.79
N ARG A 318 5.10 -20.37 11.19
CA ARG A 318 5.55 -20.66 9.81
C ARG A 318 4.61 -19.99 8.79
N TYR A 319 5.03 -18.85 8.23
CA TYR A 319 4.32 -18.14 7.15
C TYR A 319 4.77 -18.54 5.75
N LEU A 320 5.92 -19.19 5.62
CA LEU A 320 6.58 -19.50 4.36
C LEU A 320 6.83 -20.99 4.20
N LYS A 321 6.77 -21.45 2.95
CA LYS A 321 7.38 -22.69 2.50
C LYS A 321 8.76 -22.40 1.90
N PRO A 322 9.67 -23.39 1.85
CA PRO A 322 10.97 -23.22 1.21
C PRO A 322 10.87 -22.74 -0.24
N GLU A 323 9.83 -23.19 -0.97
CA GLU A 323 9.55 -22.77 -2.34
C GLU A 323 9.29 -21.27 -2.45
N ASP A 324 8.59 -20.67 -1.50
CA ASP A 324 8.20 -19.25 -1.52
C ASP A 324 9.40 -18.31 -1.37
N ILE A 325 10.42 -18.76 -0.64
CA ILE A 325 11.71 -18.07 -0.51
C ILE A 325 12.45 -18.12 -1.85
N VAL A 326 12.58 -19.32 -2.44
CA VAL A 326 13.36 -19.52 -3.68
C VAL A 326 12.69 -18.85 -4.88
N GLU A 327 11.36 -18.86 -4.94
CA GLU A 327 10.57 -18.10 -5.92
C GLU A 327 10.71 -16.58 -5.71
N GLY A 328 10.99 -16.16 -4.48
CA GLY A 328 11.16 -14.77 -4.05
C GLY A 328 9.86 -13.99 -4.07
N SER A 329 8.80 -14.57 -3.49
CA SER A 329 7.51 -13.90 -3.33
C SER A 329 7.65 -12.67 -2.43
N PRO A 330 7.48 -11.44 -2.93
CA PRO A 330 7.81 -10.23 -2.19
C PRO A 330 6.95 -10.04 -0.95
N ASN A 331 5.64 -10.31 -1.04
CA ASN A 331 4.71 -10.10 0.07
C ASN A 331 4.95 -11.10 1.21
N LEU A 332 5.25 -12.34 0.86
CA LEU A 332 5.47 -13.39 1.84
C LEU A 332 6.83 -13.23 2.55
N ASN A 333 7.88 -12.88 1.79
CA ASN A 333 9.18 -12.56 2.36
C ASN A 333 9.12 -11.32 3.26
N LEU A 334 8.41 -10.26 2.84
CA LEU A 334 8.15 -9.08 3.68
C LEU A 334 7.49 -9.50 5.02
N ALA A 335 6.44 -10.31 4.94
CA ALA A 335 5.71 -10.78 6.12
C ALA A 335 6.61 -11.58 7.07
N PHE A 336 7.45 -12.45 6.54
CA PHE A 336 8.39 -13.24 7.32
C PHE A 336 9.47 -12.39 8.00
N VAL A 337 10.06 -11.41 7.29
CA VAL A 337 11.02 -10.48 7.89
C VAL A 337 10.37 -9.66 9.01
N ALA A 338 9.16 -9.15 8.77
CA ALA A 338 8.41 -8.39 9.78
C ALA A 338 8.17 -9.23 11.04
N GLN A 339 7.79 -10.49 10.87
CA GLN A 339 7.56 -11.41 11.97
C GLN A 339 8.82 -11.73 12.77
N ILE A 340 9.96 -11.96 12.11
CA ILE A 340 11.25 -12.16 12.80
C ILE A 340 11.53 -10.99 13.76
N PHE A 341 11.30 -9.76 13.29
CA PHE A 341 11.51 -8.56 14.09
C PHE A 341 10.44 -8.31 15.16
N HIS A 342 9.22 -8.82 14.99
CA HIS A 342 8.21 -8.82 16.05
C HIS A 342 8.60 -9.76 17.19
N GLN A 343 9.15 -10.93 16.85
CA GLN A 343 9.55 -11.92 17.84
C GLN A 343 10.84 -11.56 18.56
N ARG A 344 11.77 -10.90 17.85
CA ARG A 344 13.03 -10.39 18.40
C ARG A 344 13.13 -8.89 18.18
N PRO A 345 12.45 -8.08 19.01
CA PRO A 345 12.48 -6.63 18.87
C PRO A 345 13.80 -5.99 19.31
N TYR A 346 14.69 -6.71 20.02
CA TYR A 346 15.97 -6.19 20.54
C TYR A 346 17.14 -7.12 20.22
N ASP A 347 18.33 -6.54 19.98
CA ASP A 347 19.61 -7.27 19.88
C ASP A 347 19.92 -7.95 21.23
N ILE A 348 20.29 -9.23 21.22
CA ILE A 348 20.63 -10.01 22.43
C ILE A 348 21.81 -9.39 23.21
N ASP A 349 22.65 -8.58 22.54
CA ASP A 349 23.77 -7.85 23.16
C ASP A 349 23.36 -6.64 24.02
N THR A 350 22.08 -6.26 24.04
CA THR A 350 21.56 -5.18 24.92
C THR A 350 20.96 -5.68 26.23
N LYS A 351 21.43 -6.84 26.74
CA LYS A 351 21.32 -7.19 28.16
C LYS A 351 22.20 -6.26 29.02
N TRP A 352 21.86 -4.97 29.06
CA TRP A 352 21.99 -4.26 30.33
C TRP A 352 20.85 -4.76 31.21
N VAL A 353 21.21 -5.60 32.17
CA VAL A 353 20.39 -5.92 33.33
C VAL A 353 20.03 -4.60 33.99
N LEU A 354 18.86 -4.05 33.68
CA LEU A 354 18.21 -3.09 34.56
C LEU A 354 17.31 -3.90 35.50
N PRO A 355 17.61 -3.94 36.80
CA PRO A 355 16.78 -4.64 37.77
C PRO A 355 15.31 -4.16 37.67
N PRO A 356 14.32 -5.02 37.99
CA PRO A 356 12.89 -4.72 37.84
C PRO A 356 12.41 -3.43 38.51
N ARG A 357 13.21 -2.85 39.42
CA ARG A 357 12.91 -1.57 40.09
C ARG A 357 13.20 -0.33 39.25
N ILE A 358 13.99 -0.39 38.18
CA ILE A 358 14.30 0.77 37.32
C ILE A 358 13.32 0.89 36.13
N PHE A 359 12.68 -0.21 35.72
CA PHE A 359 11.68 -0.19 34.64
C PHE A 359 10.50 0.75 34.95
N ASN A 360 10.11 0.88 36.22
CA ASN A 360 9.10 1.84 36.67
C ASN A 360 9.63 3.28 36.83
N LEU A 361 10.95 3.49 36.91
CA LEU A 361 11.56 4.82 37.08
C LEU A 361 11.79 5.55 35.74
N VAL A 362 11.94 4.82 34.63
CA VAL A 362 12.15 5.41 33.30
C VAL A 362 10.84 5.94 32.69
N ILE A 363 9.68 5.45 33.13
CA ILE A 363 8.38 5.99 32.69
C ILE A 363 7.94 7.22 33.50
N GLU A 364 8.47 7.45 34.71
CA GLU A 364 7.99 8.53 35.59
C GLU A 364 8.92 9.72 35.82
N ARG A 365 10.13 9.78 35.24
CA ARG A 365 10.97 10.98 35.35
C ARG A 365 11.18 11.66 34.00
N LYS A 366 10.30 12.64 33.74
CA LYS A 366 10.68 13.85 33.00
C LYS A 366 11.91 14.45 33.68
N ASP A 367 12.88 14.86 32.88
CA ASP A 367 14.14 15.53 33.27
C ASP A 367 15.29 14.59 33.66
N CYS A 368 16.11 14.24 32.67
CA CYS A 368 17.52 13.91 32.89
C CYS A 368 18.38 14.68 31.90
N VAL A 369 18.87 15.83 32.36
CA VAL A 369 20.00 16.58 31.82
C VAL A 369 21.26 15.74 32.04
N TYR A 370 21.90 15.25 30.98
CA TYR A 370 23.25 14.71 31.07
C TYR A 370 24.24 15.87 31.17
N ILE A 371 24.78 16.09 32.37
CA ILE A 371 25.90 16.99 32.60
C ILE A 371 27.18 16.30 32.09
N CYS A 372 27.63 16.67 30.89
CA CYS A 372 28.98 16.37 30.43
C CYS A 372 29.98 17.33 31.12
N ARG A 373 30.70 16.85 32.13
CA ARG A 373 31.92 17.50 32.63
C ARG A 373 33.11 17.06 31.79
N ASN A 374 33.48 17.90 30.82
CA ASN A 374 34.82 18.44 30.56
C ASN A 374 35.02 18.78 29.07
N GLY A 375 35.13 20.08 28.78
CA GLY A 375 36.08 20.62 27.80
C GLY A 375 35.66 20.69 26.32
N LEU A 376 35.13 21.86 25.93
CA LEU A 376 35.31 22.54 24.62
C LEU A 376 35.06 21.72 23.34
N THR A 377 33.86 21.88 22.75
CA THR A 377 33.70 21.97 21.29
C THR A 377 32.45 22.79 20.95
N THR A 378 32.54 23.55 19.86
CA THR A 378 31.62 24.59 19.38
C THR A 378 30.18 24.11 19.16
N ASP A 379 29.22 24.86 19.69
CA ASP A 379 27.78 24.67 19.57
C ASP A 379 27.30 24.57 18.11
N SER A 380 27.13 23.35 17.62
CA SER A 380 25.98 23.03 16.78
C SER A 380 24.92 22.49 17.73
N LYS A 381 23.80 23.20 17.91
CA LYS A 381 22.69 22.75 18.74
C LYS A 381 22.17 21.41 18.21
N LYS A 382 22.69 20.30 18.74
CA LYS A 382 22.06 18.98 18.64
C LYS A 382 20.78 19.05 19.45
N ILE A 383 19.68 19.38 18.78
CA ILE A 383 18.32 19.24 19.32
C ILE A 383 18.19 17.79 19.79
N SER A 384 17.74 17.58 21.03
CA SER A 384 17.66 16.23 21.60
C SER A 384 16.54 15.42 20.91
N PHE A 385 16.72 14.11 20.80
CA PHE A 385 15.70 13.19 20.26
C PHE A 385 14.34 13.31 20.97
N ALA A 386 14.36 13.61 22.27
CA ALA A 386 13.17 13.86 23.08
C ALA A 386 12.43 15.14 22.65
N GLU A 387 13.14 16.22 22.32
CA GLU A 387 12.55 17.47 21.82
C GLU A 387 11.96 17.30 20.42
N MET A 388 12.55 16.47 19.56
CA MET A 388 11.98 16.14 18.24
C MET A 388 10.69 15.31 18.30
N MET A 389 10.43 14.65 19.44
CA MET A 389 9.23 13.83 19.69
C MET A 389 8.10 14.60 20.40
N THR A 390 8.25 15.91 20.64
CA THR A 390 7.24 16.77 21.31
C THR A 390 6.10 17.20 20.39
N ASP A 391 5.67 16.34 19.46
CA ASP A 391 4.44 16.60 18.73
C ASP A 391 3.26 16.47 19.69
N ASP A 392 2.48 17.54 19.82
CA ASP A 392 1.23 17.55 20.58
C ASP A 392 0.35 16.38 20.12
N VAL A 393 -0.25 15.67 21.08
CA VAL A 393 -1.12 14.51 20.84
C VAL A 393 -2.18 14.85 19.82
N GLN A 394 -2.73 16.07 19.87
CA GLN A 394 -3.71 16.54 18.91
C GLN A 394 -3.15 16.63 17.48
N THR A 395 -1.95 17.21 17.31
CA THR A 395 -1.28 17.32 16.00
C THR A 395 -1.04 15.94 15.39
N SER A 396 -0.66 14.95 16.21
CA SER A 396 -0.44 13.58 15.74
C SER A 396 -1.73 12.86 15.30
N ARG A 397 -2.87 13.17 15.92
CA ARG A 397 -4.18 12.62 15.55
C ARG A 397 -4.69 13.23 14.26
N GLU A 398 -4.55 14.55 14.10
CA GLU A 398 -4.98 15.26 12.91
C GLU A 398 -4.15 14.87 11.69
N GLU A 399 -2.82 14.75 11.83
CA GLU A 399 -1.93 14.21 10.78
C GLU A 399 -2.45 12.87 10.28
N ARG A 400 -2.71 11.92 11.20
CA ARG A 400 -3.19 10.59 10.85
C ARG A 400 -4.54 10.67 10.14
N CYS A 401 -5.45 11.51 10.62
CA CYS A 401 -6.76 11.70 10.02
C CYS A 401 -6.63 12.18 8.56
N PHE A 402 -5.88 13.24 8.33
CA PHE A 402 -5.68 13.81 6.99
C PHE A 402 -4.94 12.84 6.07
N ARG A 403 -3.94 12.11 6.57
CA ARG A 403 -3.21 11.11 5.80
C ARG A 403 -4.14 10.02 5.26
N LEU A 404 -4.96 9.46 6.15
CA LEU A 404 -5.91 8.41 5.79
C LEU A 404 -6.98 8.93 4.83
N TRP A 405 -7.48 10.15 5.08
CA TRP A 405 -8.44 10.81 4.20
C TRP A 405 -7.86 10.99 2.78
N ILE A 406 -6.69 11.62 2.63
CA ILE A 406 -6.04 11.85 1.32
C ILE A 406 -5.83 10.54 0.56
N ASN A 407 -5.29 9.52 1.24
CA ASN A 407 -5.05 8.21 0.61
C ASN A 407 -6.34 7.49 0.20
N SER A 408 -7.50 7.87 0.78
CA SER A 408 -8.80 7.27 0.46
C SER A 408 -9.52 7.92 -0.74
N ILE A 409 -9.14 9.13 -1.14
CA ILE A 409 -9.76 9.90 -2.23
C ILE A 409 -9.34 9.38 -3.62
N GLY A 410 -8.26 8.59 -3.68
CA GLY A 410 -7.78 8.02 -4.94
C GLY A 410 -6.89 8.93 -5.76
N ILE A 411 -6.04 9.69 -5.07
CA ILE A 411 -4.87 10.31 -5.70
C ILE A 411 -3.83 9.25 -6.09
N VAL A 412 -2.92 9.60 -7.00
CA VAL A 412 -1.91 8.67 -7.52
C VAL A 412 -0.73 8.54 -6.55
N THR A 413 -0.42 9.61 -5.82
CA THR A 413 0.69 9.66 -4.87
C THR A 413 0.26 9.15 -3.49
N TYR A 414 1.00 8.21 -2.90
CA TYR A 414 0.74 7.76 -1.53
C TYR A 414 1.35 8.73 -0.51
N VAL A 415 0.61 9.03 0.56
CA VAL A 415 1.05 9.92 1.64
C VAL A 415 1.46 9.10 2.87
N ASN A 416 2.72 9.27 3.29
CA ASN A 416 3.30 8.65 4.49
C ASN A 416 3.35 9.63 5.65
N ASN A 417 3.71 10.89 5.38
CA ASN A 417 3.74 11.95 6.36
C ASN A 417 3.18 13.23 5.73
N VAL A 418 2.00 13.64 6.19
CA VAL A 418 1.30 14.78 5.61
C VAL A 418 2.11 16.07 5.72
N PHE A 419 2.92 16.26 6.77
CA PHE A 419 3.68 17.50 6.96
C PHE A 419 4.90 17.62 6.05
N GLU A 420 5.46 16.49 5.61
CA GLU A 420 6.65 16.48 4.74
C GLU A 420 6.28 16.29 3.26
N ASP A 421 5.37 15.37 2.95
CA ASP A 421 5.09 14.95 1.58
C ASP A 421 4.41 16.08 0.77
N VAL A 422 3.60 16.91 1.44
CA VAL A 422 2.83 17.98 0.76
C VAL A 422 3.63 19.26 0.49
N ARG A 423 4.86 19.35 1.00
CA ARG A 423 5.68 20.58 0.93
C ARG A 423 6.09 20.98 -0.49
N ASN A 424 6.04 20.06 -1.44
CA ASN A 424 6.28 20.35 -2.86
C ASN A 424 5.01 20.80 -3.62
N GLY A 425 3.86 20.82 -2.94
CA GLY A 425 2.55 21.22 -3.46
C GLY A 425 1.88 20.19 -4.38
N TRP A 426 2.55 19.11 -4.80
CA TRP A 426 2.01 18.16 -5.78
C TRP A 426 0.78 17.42 -5.27
N ILE A 427 0.86 16.84 -4.06
CA ILE A 427 -0.25 16.10 -3.44
C ILE A 427 -1.47 17.02 -3.27
N LEU A 428 -1.27 18.26 -2.84
CA LEU A 428 -2.35 19.23 -2.66
C LEU A 428 -3.05 19.57 -3.98
N VAL A 429 -2.29 19.66 -5.07
CA VAL A 429 -2.85 19.83 -6.41
C VAL A 429 -3.63 18.59 -6.84
N GLU A 430 -3.13 17.38 -6.61
CA GLU A 430 -3.89 16.14 -6.89
C GLU A 430 -5.20 16.06 -6.09
N VAL A 431 -5.16 16.41 -4.80
CA VAL A 431 -6.35 16.46 -3.94
C VAL A 431 -7.36 17.49 -4.45
N LEU A 432 -6.92 18.69 -4.81
CA LEU A 432 -7.80 19.73 -5.35
C LEU A 432 -8.49 19.32 -6.64
N ASP A 433 -7.81 18.63 -7.55
CA ASP A 433 -8.42 18.13 -8.78
C ASP A 433 -9.42 16.99 -8.53
N LYS A 434 -9.25 16.24 -7.43
CA LYS A 434 -10.23 15.22 -7.02
C LYS A 434 -11.46 15.81 -6.35
N VAL A 435 -11.26 16.76 -5.43
CA VAL A 435 -12.34 17.42 -4.70
C VAL A 435 -13.12 18.38 -5.61
N SER A 436 -12.43 19.06 -6.53
CA SER A 436 -13.03 19.99 -7.49
C SER A 436 -12.43 19.75 -8.89
N PRO A 437 -12.94 18.77 -9.66
CA PRO A 437 -12.45 18.45 -10.99
C PRO A 437 -12.36 19.66 -11.92
N GLY A 438 -11.19 19.84 -12.55
CA GLY A 438 -10.95 20.96 -13.47
C GLY A 438 -10.52 22.27 -12.80
N SER A 439 -10.40 22.30 -11.47
CA SER A 439 -9.84 23.45 -10.74
C SER A 439 -8.34 23.64 -10.98
N VAL A 440 -7.66 22.55 -11.35
CA VAL A 440 -6.20 22.51 -11.51
C VAL A 440 -5.79 22.73 -12.96
N ASN A 441 -4.91 23.70 -13.17
CA ASN A 441 -4.17 23.83 -14.43
C ASN A 441 -2.87 23.00 -14.37
N TRP A 442 -2.91 21.80 -14.94
CA TRP A 442 -1.78 20.88 -14.99
C TRP A 442 -0.58 21.40 -15.80
N LYS A 443 -0.76 22.40 -16.68
CA LYS A 443 0.35 23.00 -17.44
C LYS A 443 1.27 23.84 -16.55
N HIS A 444 0.76 24.34 -15.44
CA HIS A 444 1.53 25.17 -14.48
C HIS A 444 1.98 24.36 -13.27
N ALA A 445 1.64 23.07 -13.20
CA ALA A 445 2.05 22.18 -12.13
C ALA A 445 3.32 21.40 -12.52
N SER A 446 4.28 21.35 -11.60
CA SER A 446 5.54 20.61 -11.77
C SER A 446 5.50 19.29 -11.02
N LYS A 447 5.55 18.18 -11.76
CA LYS A 447 5.54 16.83 -11.21
C LYS A 447 6.85 16.48 -10.49
N PRO A 448 6.82 15.83 -9.30
CA PRO A 448 8.01 15.32 -8.62
C PRO A 448 8.83 14.32 -9.48
N PRO A 449 10.17 14.25 -9.29
CA PRO A 449 10.95 14.96 -8.27
C PRO A 449 11.26 16.41 -8.65
N VAL A 450 10.82 17.36 -7.80
CA VAL A 450 11.02 18.80 -8.03
C VAL A 450 12.32 19.26 -7.37
N LYS A 451 13.38 19.38 -8.18
CA LYS A 451 14.70 19.84 -7.71
C LYS A 451 14.75 21.34 -7.43
N MET A 452 14.11 22.15 -8.27
CA MET A 452 14.19 23.61 -8.20
C MET A 452 13.20 24.17 -7.16
N PRO A 453 13.67 24.96 -6.16
CA PRO A 453 12.80 25.49 -5.11
C PRO A 453 11.62 26.33 -5.63
N PHE A 454 11.83 27.15 -6.66
CA PHE A 454 10.78 28.02 -7.21
C PHE A 454 9.60 27.22 -7.79
N ARG A 455 9.84 26.03 -8.36
CA ARG A 455 8.79 25.14 -8.88
C ARG A 455 7.89 24.58 -7.76
N LYS A 456 8.45 24.35 -6.57
CA LYS A 456 7.66 23.97 -5.39
C LYS A 456 6.73 25.12 -4.98
N VAL A 457 7.26 26.34 -5.00
CA VAL A 457 6.49 27.56 -4.70
C VAL A 457 5.41 27.81 -5.75
N GLU A 458 5.68 27.58 -7.05
CA GLU A 458 4.68 27.66 -8.12
C GLU A 458 3.49 26.72 -7.87
N ASN A 459 3.76 25.44 -7.57
CA ASN A 459 2.72 24.47 -7.21
C ASN A 459 1.91 24.96 -6.00
N CYS A 460 2.57 25.38 -4.92
CA CYS A 460 1.90 25.82 -3.70
C CYS A 460 1.12 27.13 -3.90
N ASN A 461 1.59 28.04 -4.73
CA ASN A 461 0.86 29.25 -5.09
C ASN A 461 -0.42 28.93 -5.87
N GLN A 462 -0.37 27.92 -6.76
CA GLN A 462 -1.57 27.43 -7.44
C GLN A 462 -2.57 26.85 -6.43
N VAL A 463 -2.12 26.09 -5.45
CA VAL A 463 -2.97 25.57 -4.35
C VAL A 463 -3.66 26.70 -3.61
N VAL A 464 -2.91 27.71 -3.15
CA VAL A 464 -3.47 28.87 -2.43
C VAL A 464 -4.46 29.64 -3.30
N ARG A 465 -4.15 29.84 -4.59
CA ARG A 465 -5.04 30.52 -5.52
C ARG A 465 -6.38 29.78 -5.68
N ILE A 466 -6.33 28.47 -5.88
CA ILE A 466 -7.54 27.63 -6.00
C ILE A 466 -8.32 27.63 -4.68
N GLY A 467 -7.64 27.47 -3.53
CA GLY A 467 -8.28 27.53 -2.22
C GLY A 467 -9.02 28.85 -1.98
N ARG A 468 -8.45 29.99 -2.41
CA ARG A 468 -9.16 31.28 -2.36
C ARG A 468 -10.40 31.33 -3.26
N GLN A 469 -10.34 30.72 -4.45
CA GLN A 469 -11.50 30.61 -5.35
C GLN A 469 -12.61 29.74 -4.73
N LEU A 470 -12.22 28.70 -3.98
CA LEU A 470 -13.11 27.84 -3.19
C LEU A 470 -13.51 28.46 -1.84
N LYS A 471 -13.16 29.73 -1.59
CA LYS A 471 -13.49 30.52 -0.38
C LYS A 471 -12.88 29.99 0.92
N PHE A 472 -11.69 29.40 0.89
CA PHE A 472 -10.96 28.98 2.09
C PHE A 472 -10.48 30.17 2.90
N SER A 473 -10.34 29.97 4.21
CA SER A 473 -9.86 31.00 5.13
C SER A 473 -8.33 31.11 5.07
N LEU A 474 -7.82 31.60 3.94
CA LEU A 474 -6.38 31.72 3.65
C LEU A 474 -5.85 33.14 3.90
N VAL A 475 -6.18 33.73 5.05
CA VAL A 475 -5.73 35.08 5.41
C VAL A 475 -4.23 35.06 5.67
N ASN A 476 -3.48 35.89 4.93
CA ASN A 476 -2.02 36.00 4.99
C ASN A 476 -1.25 34.68 4.72
N VAL A 477 -1.85 33.73 4.01
CA VAL A 477 -1.18 32.50 3.57
C VAL A 477 -0.66 32.65 2.14
N ALA A 478 0.61 32.31 1.94
CA ALA A 478 1.30 32.26 0.66
C ALA A 478 1.82 30.84 0.36
N GLY A 479 2.15 30.54 -0.90
CA GLY A 479 2.66 29.22 -1.27
C GLY A 479 3.97 28.86 -0.57
N ASN A 480 4.79 29.86 -0.21
CA ASN A 480 6.05 29.63 0.51
C ASN A 480 5.82 29.07 1.93
N ASP A 481 4.71 29.38 2.59
CA ASP A 481 4.39 28.88 3.93
C ASP A 481 4.16 27.36 3.91
N ILE A 482 3.58 26.85 2.83
CA ILE A 482 3.40 25.41 2.58
C ILE A 482 4.75 24.74 2.36
N VAL A 483 5.64 25.35 1.56
CA VAL A 483 7.00 24.83 1.32
C VAL A 483 7.82 24.78 2.61
N GLN A 484 7.64 25.76 3.50
CA GLN A 484 8.29 25.80 4.81
C GLN A 484 7.77 24.73 5.77
N GLY A 485 6.59 24.14 5.52
CA GLY A 485 6.03 23.06 6.33
C GLY A 485 5.43 23.53 7.66
N ASN A 486 4.82 24.73 7.69
CA ASN A 486 4.16 25.22 8.90
C ASN A 486 2.94 24.33 9.26
N LYS A 487 3.09 23.47 10.27
CA LYS A 487 2.07 22.49 10.67
C LYS A 487 0.69 23.10 10.90
N LYS A 488 0.61 24.25 11.58
CA LYS A 488 -0.67 24.91 11.90
C LYS A 488 -1.42 25.37 10.64
N LEU A 489 -0.70 25.93 9.67
CA LEU A 489 -1.28 26.36 8.41
C LEU A 489 -1.70 25.17 7.54
N LEU A 490 -0.87 24.12 7.51
CA LEU A 490 -1.20 22.88 6.81
C LEU A 490 -2.49 22.26 7.35
N LEU A 491 -2.61 22.11 8.67
CA LEU A 491 -3.81 21.56 9.33
C LEU A 491 -5.07 22.38 8.99
N GLY A 492 -5.00 23.71 9.03
CA GLY A 492 -6.11 24.58 8.62
C GLY A 492 -6.53 24.37 7.15
N ASN A 493 -5.57 24.29 6.23
CA ASN A 493 -5.86 24.04 4.82
C ASN A 493 -6.54 22.68 4.58
N PHE A 494 -6.11 21.63 5.30
CA PHE A 494 -6.72 20.31 5.16
C PHE A 494 -8.14 20.25 5.72
N HIS A 495 -8.39 20.94 6.84
CA HIS A 495 -9.73 21.03 7.40
C HIS A 495 -10.72 21.67 6.41
N ASP A 496 -10.33 22.77 5.76
CA ASP A 496 -11.15 23.43 4.73
C ASP A 496 -11.39 22.52 3.52
N LEU A 497 -10.40 21.73 3.10
CA LEU A 497 -10.55 20.76 2.00
C LEU A 497 -11.54 19.63 2.33
N VAL A 498 -11.44 19.04 3.52
CA VAL A 498 -12.39 18.01 4.00
C VAL A 498 -13.80 18.58 4.07
N LEU A 499 -13.94 19.83 4.51
CA LEU A 499 -15.23 20.51 4.58
C LEU A 499 -15.86 20.70 3.18
N VAL A 500 -15.08 21.11 2.17
CA VAL A 500 -15.60 21.22 0.79
C VAL A 500 -16.07 19.90 0.24
N GLU A 501 -15.28 18.84 0.40
CA GLU A 501 -15.70 17.52 -0.11
C GLU A 501 -17.02 17.10 0.55
N SER A 502 -17.13 17.25 1.87
CA SER A 502 -18.33 16.93 2.63
C SER A 502 -19.55 17.75 2.18
N LEU A 503 -19.37 19.05 1.93
CA LEU A 503 -20.41 19.94 1.41
C LEU A 503 -20.77 19.61 -0.04
N GLY A 504 -19.78 19.32 -0.89
CA GLY A 504 -19.98 18.94 -2.29
C GLY A 504 -20.76 17.63 -2.41
N VAL A 505 -20.48 16.65 -1.55
CA VAL A 505 -21.28 15.42 -1.43
C VAL A 505 -22.71 15.76 -1.00
N THR A 506 -22.89 16.58 0.05
CA THR A 506 -24.22 16.97 0.55
C THR A 506 -25.05 17.71 -0.52
N ILE A 507 -24.43 18.62 -1.26
CA ILE A 507 -25.04 19.36 -2.36
C ILE A 507 -25.35 18.41 -3.54
N SER A 508 -24.47 17.46 -3.86
CA SER A 508 -24.72 16.51 -4.95
C SER A 508 -25.84 15.51 -4.66
N ILE A 509 -26.07 15.19 -3.38
CA ILE A 509 -27.20 14.35 -2.95
C ILE A 509 -28.53 15.14 -3.02
N ASN A 510 -28.47 16.48 -2.96
CA ASN A 510 -29.61 17.38 -3.12
C ASN A 510 -29.61 18.07 -4.51
N PHE A 511 -30.11 17.40 -5.55
CA PHE A 511 -30.40 18.03 -6.85
C PHE A 511 -31.38 19.23 -6.74
N PRO A 512 -31.47 20.09 -7.78
CA PRO A 512 -30.49 21.07 -8.25
C PRO A 512 -30.62 22.40 -7.46
N LEU A 513 -29.49 23.05 -7.18
CA LEU A 513 -29.47 24.32 -6.47
C LEU A 513 -30.14 25.44 -7.28
N CYS A 514 -31.26 25.95 -6.76
CA CYS A 514 -31.51 27.38 -6.77
C CYS A 514 -30.39 28.08 -5.99
N ASP A 515 -29.85 29.14 -6.59
CA ASP A 515 -28.80 29.99 -6.03
C ASP A 515 -29.15 30.49 -4.61
N VAL A 516 -28.39 30.05 -3.60
CA VAL A 516 -28.36 30.73 -2.30
C VAL A 516 -26.90 30.88 -1.85
N PRO A 517 -26.40 32.11 -1.67
CA PRO A 517 -25.04 32.34 -1.20
C PRO A 517 -24.96 32.10 0.32
N PHE A 518 -24.32 31.01 0.74
CA PHE A 518 -24.03 30.77 2.16
C PHE A 518 -22.77 31.52 2.61
N VAL A 519 -22.96 32.41 3.59
CA VAL A 519 -21.92 33.12 4.34
C VAL A 519 -21.73 32.37 5.65
N PHE A 520 -20.58 31.75 5.88
CA PHE A 520 -20.21 31.24 7.19
C PHE A 520 -19.48 32.32 7.99
N ARG A 521 -20.11 32.82 9.05
CA ARG A 521 -19.45 33.51 10.17
C ARG A 521 -19.10 32.45 11.22
N SER A 522 -17.82 32.40 11.60
CA SER A 522 -17.29 31.59 12.68
C SER A 522 -17.95 31.94 14.03
N PHE A 523 -18.32 30.92 14.80
CA PHE A 523 -18.42 30.97 16.25
C PHE A 523 -17.64 29.80 16.83
#